data_AF-A0A953IP03-F1
#
_entry.id   AF-A0A953IP03-F1
#
_cell.length_a   1.000
_cell.length_b   1.000
_cell.length_c   1.000
_cell.angle_alpha   90.00
_cell.angle_beta   90.00
_cell.angle_gamma   90.00
#
_symmetry.space_group_name_H-M   'P 1'
#
loop_
_entity.id
_entity.type
_entity.pdbx_description
1 polymer ?
#
loop_
_entity_poly.entity_id
_entity_poly.type
_entity_poly.pdbx_seq_one_letter_code
_entity_poly.pdbx_strand_id
1 'polypeptide(L)' 'MRPGPFARFCGALLRLFGWRVKLVWPPVPKAVVIVYPHTSNWDFIVGILARFAVAIPIGFVGKHT' A
#
# COMPACT_ATOMS: atom_id res chain seq x y z
N MET A 1 14.46 -0.91 -6.32
CA MET A 1 14.80 -1.87 -5.23
C MET A 1 14.19 -3.22 -5.55
N ARG A 2 14.90 -4.34 -5.36
CA ARG A 2 14.32 -5.68 -5.54
C ARG A 2 13.47 -6.03 -4.31
N PRO A 3 12.21 -6.48 -4.45
CA PRO A 3 11.37 -6.80 -3.31
C PRO A 3 11.90 -8.03 -2.57
N GLY A 4 12.16 -7.88 -1.27
CA GLY A 4 12.59 -8.96 -0.38
C GLY A 4 11.48 -10.00 -0.12
N PRO A 5 11.78 -11.09 0.59
CA PRO A 5 10.82 -12.18 0.85
C PRO A 5 9.54 -11.69 1.52
N PHE A 6 9.65 -10.76 2.48
CA PHE A 6 8.50 -10.16 3.15
C PHE A 6 7.60 -9.37 2.19
N ALA A 7 8.17 -8.53 1.32
CA ALA A 7 7.42 -7.79 0.32
C ALA A 7 6.69 -8.72 -0.67
N ARG A 8 7.35 -9.82 -1.08
CA ARG A 8 6.75 -10.85 -1.94
C ARG A 8 5.60 -11.57 -1.24
N PHE A 9 5.74 -11.87 0.05
CA PHE A 9 4.68 -12.46 0.86
C PHE A 9 3.46 -11.55 0.96
N CYS A 10 3.64 -10.26 1.29
CA CYS A 10 2.54 -9.29 1.30
C CYS A 10 1.85 -9.18 -0.07
N GLY A 11 2.63 -9.15 -1.16
CA GLY A 11 2.10 -9.16 -2.52
C GLY A 11 1.32 -10.43 -2.86
N ALA A 12 1.74 -11.59 -2.35
CA ALA A 12 1.02 -12.86 -2.52
C ALA A 12 -0.31 -12.87 -1.77
N LEU A 13 -0.34 -12.37 -0.52
CA LEU A 13 -1.58 -12.22 0.24
C LEU A 13 -2.58 -11.32 -0.49
N LEU A 14 -2.14 -10.17 -0.99
CA LEU A 14 -3.00 -9.28 -1.77
C LEU A 14 -3.59 -10.00 -2.99
N ARG A 15 -2.76 -10.74 -3.74
CA ARG A 15 -3.23 -11.51 -4.90
C ARG A 15 -4.23 -12.60 -4.54
N LEU A 16 -4.04 -13.27 -3.40
CA LEU A 16 -4.97 -14.28 -2.89
C LEU A 16 -6.36 -13.68 -2.62
N PHE A 17 -6.40 -12.45 -2.11
CA PHE A 17 -7.63 -11.68 -1.92
C PHE A 17 -8.12 -10.94 -3.19
N GLY A 18 -7.55 -11.24 -4.36
CA GLY A 18 -7.97 -10.65 -5.64
C GLY A 18 -7.37 -9.27 -5.95
N TRP A 19 -6.49 -8.75 -5.10
CA TRP A 19 -5.88 -7.43 -5.28
C TRP A 19 -4.61 -7.49 -6.12
N ARG A 20 -4.42 -6.48 -6.98
CA ARG A 20 -3.18 -6.24 -7.73
C ARG A 20 -2.67 -4.84 -7.41
N VAL A 21 -1.42 -4.76 -6.97
CA VAL A 21 -0.78 -3.47 -6.69
C VAL A 21 -0.12 -2.96 -7.95
N LYS A 22 -0.58 -1.80 -8.44
CA LYS A 22 0.07 -1.03 -9.50
C LYS A 22 0.67 0.21 -8.89
N LEU A 23 1.99 0.32 -8.96
CA LEU A 23 2.69 1.51 -8.53
C LEU A 23 2.76 2.50 -9.69
N VAL A 24 2.34 3.74 -9.44
CA VAL A 24 2.57 4.89 -10.32
C VAL A 24 3.41 5.88 -9.53
N TRP A 25 4.58 6.22 -10.06
CA TRP A 25 5.45 7.21 -9.41
C TRP A 25 4.83 8.61 -9.54
N PRO A 26 4.79 9.40 -8.46
CA PRO A 26 4.33 10.78 -8.55
C PRO A 26 5.24 11.59 -9.47
N PRO A 27 4.71 12.59 -10.19
CA PRO A 27 5.52 13.46 -11.05
C PRO A 27 6.43 14.40 -10.27
N VAL A 28 6.35 14.41 -8.93
CA VAL A 28 7.07 15.31 -8.03
C VAL A 28 7.88 14.52 -6.99
N PRO A 29 8.99 15.09 -6.46
CA PRO A 29 9.85 14.38 -5.50
C PRO A 29 9.19 14.03 -4.16
N LYS A 30 8.15 14.78 -3.76
CA LYS A 30 7.40 14.58 -2.51
C LYS A 30 5.91 14.72 -2.80
N ALA A 31 5.12 13.73 -2.42
CA ALA A 31 3.68 13.72 -2.61
C ALA A 31 2.98 13.13 -1.39
N VAL A 32 1.73 13.54 -1.19
CA VAL A 32 0.80 12.89 -0.25
C VAL A 32 -0.22 12.14 -1.09
N VAL A 33 -0.42 10.87 -0.79
CA VAL A 33 -1.44 10.04 -1.45
C VAL A 33 -2.64 9.94 -0.53
N ILE A 34 -3.80 10.38 -1.04
CA ILE A 34 -5.08 10.28 -0.33
C ILE A 34 -5.78 9.00 -0.79
N VAL A 35 -6.22 8.19 0.17
CA VAL A 35 -7.00 6.97 -0.08
C VAL A 35 -8.46 7.28 0.26
N TYR A 36 -9.34 7.30 -0.73
CA TYR A 36 -10.77 7.56 -0.58
C TYR A 36 -11.52 6.98 -1.81
N PRO A 37 -12.78 6.54 -1.69
CA PRO A 37 -13.58 6.40 -0.47
C PRO A 37 -13.09 5.26 0.42
N HIS A 38 -13.31 5.40 1.73
CA HIS A 38 -13.17 4.28 2.65
C HIS A 38 -14.50 3.54 2.74
N THR A 39 -14.46 2.24 2.46
CA THR A 39 -15.57 1.31 2.63
C THR A 39 -15.61 0.76 4.05
N SER A 40 -14.45 0.58 4.70
CA SER A 40 -14.34 0.08 6.07
C SER A 40 -12.91 0.22 6.62
N ASN A 41 -12.71 -0.05 7.91
CA ASN A 41 -11.37 -0.10 8.51
C ASN A 41 -10.42 -1.12 7.84
N TRP A 42 -10.95 -2.09 7.08
CA TRP A 42 -10.14 -3.05 6.32
C TRP A 42 -9.33 -2.38 5.20
N ASP A 43 -9.74 -1.21 4.71
CA ASP A 43 -8.97 -0.44 3.72
C ASP A 43 -7.57 -0.11 4.23
N PHE A 44 -7.43 0.11 5.55
CA PHE A 44 -6.12 0.35 6.17
C PHE A 44 -5.22 -0.89 6.09
N ILE A 45 -5.75 -2.08 6.37
CA ILE A 45 -4.98 -3.34 6.30
C ILE A 45 -4.53 -3.61 4.87
N VAL A 46 -5.42 -3.42 3.89
CA VAL A 46 -5.08 -3.54 2.46
C VAL A 46 -3.99 -2.53 2.08
N GLY A 47 -4.11 -1.27 2.54
CA GLY A 47 -3.10 -0.23 2.32
C GLY A 47 -1.73 -0.56 2.91
N ILE A 48 -1.68 -1.12 4.12
CA ILE A 48 -0.43 -1.54 4.78
C ILE A 48 0.22 -2.70 4.02
N LEU A 49 -0.56 -3.70 3.59
CA LEU A 49 -0.03 -4.78 2.75
C LEU A 49 0.50 -4.24 1.43
N ALA A 50 -0.21 -3.32 0.79
CA ALA A 50 0.20 -2.71 -0.48
C ALA A 50 1.51 -1.92 -0.32
N ARG A 51 1.65 -1.14 0.76
CA ARG A 51 2.90 -0.44 1.13
C ARG A 51 4.08 -1.40 1.21
N PHE A 52 3.93 -2.52 1.92
CA PHE A 52 5.02 -3.49 2.04
C PHE A 52 5.30 -4.21 0.72
N ALA A 53 4.27 -4.51 -0.07
CA ALA A 53 4.41 -5.16 -1.36
C ALA A 53 5.21 -4.32 -2.38
N VAL A 54 5.06 -2.99 -2.36
CA VAL A 54 5.84 -2.09 -3.24
C VAL A 54 7.27 -1.85 -2.74
N ALA A 55 7.58 -2.22 -1.50
CA ALA A 55 8.89 -2.04 -0.86
C ALA A 55 9.39 -0.57 -0.91
N ILE A 56 8.46 0.38 -0.79
CA ILE A 56 8.76 1.82 -0.73
C ILE A 56 8.57 2.30 0.71
N PRO A 57 9.52 3.07 1.27
CA PRO A 57 9.34 3.69 2.57
C PRO A 57 8.26 4.79 2.48
N ILE A 58 7.01 4.41 2.74
CA ILE A 58 5.86 5.31 2.80
C ILE A 58 5.52 5.57 4.27
N GLY A 59 5.31 6.83 4.67
CA GLY A 59 4.72 7.17 5.97
C GLY A 59 3.20 7.16 5.89
N PHE A 60 2.51 6.85 6.98
CA PHE A 60 1.04 6.92 7.06
C PHE A 60 0.62 7.87 8.18
N VAL A 61 -0.46 8.61 7.94
CA VAL A 61 -1.15 9.40 8.94
C VAL A 61 -2.62 9.01 8.84
N GLY A 62 -3.17 8.50 9.93
CA GLY A 62 -4.60 8.22 10.07
C GLY A 62 -5.17 9.13 11.14
N LYS A 63 -6.25 9.85 10.83
CA LYS A 63 -7.03 10.51 11.86
C LYS A 63 -7.96 9.48 12.49
N HIS A 64 -7.88 9.35 13.81
CA HIS A 64 -8.98 8.85 14.62
C HIS A 64 -9.87 10.07 14.96
N THR A 65 -11.13 9.86 15.37
CA THR A 65 -12.13 10.92 15.67
C THR A 65 -11.54 12.21 16.23
#